data_AF-A0A6M3J748-F1
#
_entry.id   AF-A0A6M3J748-F1
#
_cell.length_a   1.000
_cell.length_b   1.000
_cell.length_c   1.000
_cell.angle_alpha   90.00
_cell.angle_beta   90.00
_cell.angle_gamma   90.00
#
_symmetry.space_group_name_H-M   'P 1'
#
loop_
_entity.id
_entity.type
_entity.pdbx_description
1 polymer ?
#
loop_
_entity_poly.entity_id
_entity_poly.type
_entity_poly.pdbx_seq_one_letter_code
_entity_poly.pdbx_strand_id
1 'polypeptide(L)'
;MVWRVVHTGVKNGASKAPEIGLFFLLDRFRVGAYIPLSMTKQQVLTELRRRVGVLGSQAATARDMGCSLAYLNDVLAGRREPGPKILAALRVERAQTYRRQP
;
A
#
# COMPACT_ATOMS: atom_id res chain seq x y z
N MET A 1 -1.20 58.15 20.95
CA MET A 1 -1.21 57.96 19.48
C MET A 1 0.03 57.16 19.13
N VAL A 2 -0.08 55.83 19.09
CA VAL A 2 1.04 54.92 18.85
C VAL A 2 0.61 53.97 17.75
N TRP A 3 1.24 54.10 16.58
CA TRP A 3 1.05 53.24 15.43
C TRP A 3 1.58 51.84 15.77
N ARG A 4 0.74 50.81 15.65
CA ARG A 4 1.17 49.41 15.74
C ARG A 4 1.07 48.78 14.35
N VAL A 5 2.23 48.50 13.78
CA VAL A 5 2.43 47.81 12.50
C VAL A 5 1.90 46.38 12.58
N VAL A 6 1.21 45.99 11.51
CA VAL A 6 0.61 44.69 11.26
C VAL A 6 1.69 43.70 10.84
N HIS A 7 1.70 42.51 11.45
CA HIS A 7 2.27 41.31 10.83
C HIS A 7 1.23 40.18 10.89
N THR A 8 0.59 39.94 9.75
CA THR A 8 -0.20 38.74 9.48
C THR A 8 0.73 37.53 9.46
N GLY A 9 0.56 36.63 10.43
CA GLY A 9 1.34 35.40 10.54
C GLY A 9 1.02 34.42 9.42
N VAL A 10 1.81 34.45 8.35
CA VAL A 10 1.95 33.36 7.38
C VAL A 10 2.72 32.23 8.07
N LYS A 11 2.03 31.15 8.46
CA LYS A 11 2.69 29.93 8.93
C LYS A 11 3.15 29.10 7.74
N ASN A 12 4.36 29.41 7.26
CA ASN A 12 5.16 28.49 6.46
C ASN A 12 5.67 27.36 7.37
N GLY A 13 4.99 26.21 7.36
CA GLY A 13 5.46 24.96 7.94
C GLY A 13 6.01 24.05 6.85
N ALA A 14 7.30 24.21 6.55
CA ALA A 14 8.04 23.35 5.64
C ALA A 14 8.01 21.87 6.11
N SER A 15 7.84 20.98 5.14
CA SER A 15 8.57 19.72 5.00
C SER A 15 8.86 18.94 6.29
N LYS A 16 7.94 18.06 6.70
CA LYS A 16 8.30 16.84 7.44
C LYS A 16 7.76 15.65 6.68
N ALA A 17 8.56 15.14 5.74
CA ALA A 17 8.50 13.72 5.43
C ALA A 17 8.95 12.97 6.70
N PRO A 18 8.10 12.16 7.36
CA PRO A 18 8.62 11.23 8.35
C PRO A 18 9.32 10.13 7.56
N GLU A 19 10.64 10.15 7.70
CA GLU A 19 11.56 9.02 7.60
C GLU A 19 10.83 7.70 7.38
N ILE A 20 11.01 7.12 6.19
CA ILE A 20 10.58 5.78 5.81
C ILE A 20 11.03 4.85 6.92
N GLY A 21 10.09 4.53 7.80
CA GLY A 21 10.38 3.85 9.03
C GLY A 21 11.04 2.52 8.73
N LEU A 22 12.09 2.26 9.48
CA LEU A 22 12.69 0.95 9.76
C LEU A 22 11.66 -0.10 10.26
N PHE A 23 10.36 0.17 10.17
CA PHE A 23 9.21 -0.62 10.59
C PHE A 23 8.81 -1.68 9.55
N PHE A 24 9.21 -1.51 8.29
CA PHE A 24 9.24 -2.61 7.32
C PHE A 24 10.34 -3.65 7.62
N LEU A 25 11.26 -3.35 8.56
CA LEU A 25 12.50 -4.12 8.74
C LEU A 25 12.35 -5.39 9.59
N LEU A 26 11.27 -5.60 10.34
CA LEU A 26 11.06 -6.84 11.08
C LEU A 26 9.59 -7.27 10.99
N ASP A 27 9.34 -8.27 10.14
CA ASP A 27 8.89 -9.58 10.63
C ASP A 27 8.73 -9.66 12.16
N ARG A 28 7.66 -9.08 12.74
CA ARG A 28 7.45 -9.15 14.20
C ARG A 28 6.07 -9.59 14.63
N PHE A 29 5.28 -10.07 13.70
CA PHE A 29 4.34 -11.16 14.00
C PHE A 29 4.44 -12.19 12.89
N ARG A 30 5.60 -12.87 12.89
CA ARG A 30 5.81 -14.15 12.22
C ARG A 30 4.86 -15.19 12.84
N VAL A 31 3.58 -15.10 12.50
CA VAL A 31 2.64 -16.21 12.68
C VAL A 31 2.74 -17.03 11.40
N GLY A 32 3.80 -17.85 11.28
CA GLY A 32 3.87 -18.97 10.35
C GLY A 32 3.41 -18.74 8.90
N ALA A 33 3.61 -17.56 8.33
CA ALA A 33 3.10 -17.22 7.01
C ALA A 33 4.04 -17.77 5.95
N TYR A 34 3.79 -19.02 5.55
CA TYR A 34 4.22 -19.56 4.27
C TYR A 34 3.86 -18.52 3.20
N ILE A 35 4.82 -17.82 2.59
CA ILE A 35 4.57 -17.16 1.31
C ILE A 35 4.60 -18.33 0.33
N PRO A 36 3.44 -18.85 -0.11
CA PRO A 36 3.46 -19.97 -1.03
C PRO A 36 4.21 -19.54 -2.29
N LEU A 37 5.02 -20.44 -2.86
CA LEU A 37 5.77 -20.20 -4.11
C LEU A 37 4.85 -19.75 -5.26
N SER A 38 3.53 -19.96 -5.11
CA SER A 38 2.48 -19.41 -5.96
C SER A 38 1.31 -18.90 -5.12
N MET A 39 0.82 -17.71 -5.44
CA MET A 39 -0.41 -17.16 -4.87
C MET A 39 -1.51 -17.11 -5.93
N THR A 40 -2.72 -17.55 -5.57
CA THR A 40 -3.91 -17.33 -6.38
C THR A 40 -4.37 -15.89 -6.27
N LYS A 41 -5.18 -15.42 -7.24
CA LYS A 41 -5.84 -14.10 -7.18
C LYS A 41 -6.59 -13.90 -5.86
N GLN A 42 -7.29 -14.91 -5.37
CA GLN A 42 -8.06 -14.82 -4.14
C GLN A 42 -7.15 -14.64 -2.91
N GLN A 43 -6.01 -15.33 -2.87
CA GLN A 43 -5.02 -15.13 -1.82
C GLN A 43 -4.42 -13.72 -1.85
N VAL A 44 -4.16 -13.17 -3.04
CA VAL A 44 -3.73 -11.78 -3.21
C VAL A 44 -4.78 -10.81 -2.64
N LEU A 45 -6.07 -11.03 -2.93
CA LEU A 45 -7.15 -10.19 -2.39
C LEU A 45 -7.28 -10.31 -0.87
N THR A 46 -7.13 -11.52 -0.32
CA THR A 46 -7.13 -11.74 1.14
C THR A 46 -5.98 -11.00 1.81
N GLU A 47 -4.79 -11.05 1.23
CA GLU A 47 -3.62 -10.33 1.76
C GLU A 47 -3.81 -8.81 1.69
N LEU A 48 -4.41 -8.29 0.61
CA LEU A 48 -4.75 -6.86 0.52
C LEU A 48 -5.75 -6.43 1.59
N ARG A 49 -6.80 -7.23 1.83
CA ARG A 49 -7.77 -6.96 2.91
C ARG A 49 -7.12 -7.00 4.28
N ARG A 50 -6.19 -7.94 4.51
CA ARG A 50 -5.41 -8.02 5.75
C ARG A 50 -4.59 -6.75 5.96
N ARG A 51 -3.89 -6.27 4.93
CA ARG A 51 -3.13 -5.00 4.99
C ARG A 51 -4.02 -3.79 5.27
N VAL A 52 -5.22 -3.74 4.68
CA VAL A 52 -6.22 -2.70 5.00
C VAL A 52 -6.60 -2.75 6.47
N GLY A 53 -6.81 -3.94 7.04
CA GLY A 53 -7.09 -4.10 8.47
C GLY A 53 -5.93 -3.63 9.35
N VAL A 54 -4.68 -3.91 8.96
CA VAL A 54 -3.47 -3.50 9.70
C VAL A 54 -3.25 -1.98 9.65
N LEU A 55 -3.44 -1.36 8.48
CA LEU A 55 -3.26 0.09 8.28
C LEU A 55 -4.51 0.91 8.62
N GLY A 56 -5.61 0.23 9.00
CA GLY A 56 -6.88 0.82 9.42
C GLY A 56 -7.76 1.39 8.31
N SER A 57 -7.23 1.64 7.10
CA SER A 57 -8.04 2.15 5.99
C SER A 57 -7.47 1.84 4.61
N GLN A 58 -8.35 1.74 3.62
CA GLN A 58 -7.98 1.59 2.20
C GLN A 58 -7.15 2.79 1.71
N ALA A 59 -7.44 4.00 2.18
CA ALA A 59 -6.68 5.19 1.81
C ALA A 59 -5.23 5.16 2.33
N ALA A 60 -5.03 4.68 3.57
CA ALA A 60 -3.68 4.48 4.12
C ALA A 60 -2.93 3.40 3.32
N THR A 61 -3.57 2.28 3.02
CA THR A 61 -2.98 1.20 2.20
C THR A 61 -2.63 1.67 0.79
N ALA A 62 -3.49 2.46 0.13
CA ALA A 62 -3.20 2.96 -1.21
C ALA A 62 -1.97 3.87 -1.22
N ARG A 63 -1.82 4.74 -0.21
CA ARG A 63 -0.63 5.60 -0.05
C ARG A 63 0.62 4.80 0.22
N ASP A 64 0.57 3.82 1.13
CA ASP A 64 1.68 2.90 1.43
C ASP A 64 2.15 2.15 0.17
N MET A 65 1.21 1.70 -0.66
CA MET A 65 1.50 0.97 -1.90
C MET A 65 1.83 1.86 -3.11
N GLY A 66 1.80 3.19 -2.96
CA GLY A 66 2.06 4.13 -4.07
C GLY A 66 1.05 4.03 -5.22
N CYS A 67 -0.21 3.72 -4.91
CA CYS A 67 -1.29 3.55 -5.89
C CYS A 67 -2.52 4.42 -5.58
N SER A 68 -3.43 4.60 -6.53
CA SER A 68 -4.63 5.40 -6.29
C SER A 68 -5.67 4.60 -5.49
N LEU A 69 -6.44 5.28 -4.64
CA LEU A 69 -7.53 4.65 -3.88
C LEU A 69 -8.57 4.00 -4.79
N ALA A 70 -8.94 4.68 -5.88
CA ALA A 70 -9.89 4.14 -6.87
C ALA A 70 -9.38 2.81 -7.46
N TYR A 71 -8.09 2.75 -7.80
CA TYR A 71 -7.48 1.53 -8.33
C TYR A 71 -7.46 0.40 -7.29
N LEU A 72 -7.09 0.69 -6.04
CA LEU A 72 -7.16 -0.29 -4.96
C LEU A 72 -8.59 -0.82 -4.77
N ASN A 73 -9.59 0.07 -4.82
CA ASN A 73 -11.00 -0.30 -4.68
C ASN A 73 -11.50 -1.18 -5.82
N ASP A 74 -11.11 -0.89 -7.06
CA ASP A 74 -11.46 -1.73 -8.21
C ASP A 74 -10.86 -3.14 -8.09
N VAL A 75 -9.63 -3.24 -7.58
CA VAL A 75 -8.98 -4.54 -7.34
C VAL A 75 -9.66 -5.29 -6.19
N LEU A 76 -9.93 -4.63 -5.07
CA LEU A 76 -10.61 -5.24 -3.91
C LEU A 76 -12.04 -5.69 -4.23
N ALA A 77 -12.72 -4.98 -5.13
CA ALA A 77 -14.05 -5.32 -5.65
C ALA A 77 -14.00 -6.39 -6.75
N GLY A 78 -12.81 -6.82 -7.18
CA GLY A 78 -12.64 -7.81 -8.24
C GLY A 78 -12.95 -7.29 -9.66
N ARG A 79 -13.24 -6.00 -9.82
CA ARG A 79 -13.47 -5.35 -11.13
C ARG A 79 -12.21 -5.26 -11.97
N ARG A 80 -11.04 -5.24 -11.32
CA ARG A 80 -9.74 -5.15 -11.98
C ARG A 80 -8.76 -6.18 -11.42
N GLU A 81 -7.90 -6.70 -12.29
CA GLU A 81 -6.79 -7.55 -11.87
C GLU A 81 -5.73 -6.74 -11.10
N PRO A 82 -5.08 -7.34 -10.09
CA PRO A 82 -3.92 -6.74 -9.44
C PRO A 82 -2.79 -6.55 -10.46
N GLY A 83 -2.50 -5.29 -10.77
CA GLY A 83 -1.42 -4.89 -11.67
C GLY A 83 -0.07 -4.71 -10.96
N PRO A 84 0.98 -4.33 -11.71
CA PRO A 84 2.38 -4.37 -11.27
C PRO A 84 2.67 -3.64 -9.95
N LYS A 85 2.04 -2.47 -9.72
CA LYS A 85 2.23 -1.70 -8.47
C LYS A 85 1.80 -2.48 -7.24
N ILE A 86 0.64 -3.14 -7.32
CA ILE A 86 0.10 -3.92 -6.21
C ILE A 86 0.95 -5.17 -5.99
N LEU A 87 1.31 -5.86 -7.08
CA LEU A 87 2.14 -7.05 -7.02
C LEU A 87 3.54 -6.74 -6.43
N ALA A 88 4.16 -5.63 -6.84
CA ALA A 88 5.44 -5.17 -6.30
C ALA A 88 5.38 -4.87 -4.80
N ALA A 89 4.32 -4.19 -4.34
CA ALA A 89 4.12 -3.92 -2.91
C ALA A 89 3.87 -5.19 -2.08
N LEU A 90 3.35 -6.24 -2.71
CA LEU A 90 3.18 -7.58 -2.14
C LEU A 90 4.41 -8.48 -2.32
N ARG A 91 5.45 -8.02 -3.03
CA ARG A 91 6.64 -8.81 -3.42
C ARG A 91 6.29 -10.11 -4.12
N VAL A 92 5.26 -10.08 -4.95
CA VAL A 92 4.87 -11.19 -5.82
C VAL A 92 4.93 -10.76 -7.27
N GLU A 93 5.08 -11.74 -8.16
CA GLU A 93 5.03 -11.53 -9.59
C GLU A 93 3.91 -12.37 -10.20
N ARG A 94 3.45 -11.97 -11.39
CA ARG A 94 2.44 -12.73 -12.12
C ARG A 94 3.13 -13.83 -12.91
N ALA A 95 3.01 -15.08 -12.47
CA ALA A 95 3.43 -16.24 -13.25
C ALA A 95 2.31 -16.63 -14.23
N GLN A 96 2.60 -16.63 -15.54
CA GLN A 96 1.76 -17.28 -16.56
C GLN A 96 2.48 -18.53 -17.05
N THR A 97 1.97 -19.71 -16.73
CA THR A 97 2.54 -20.98 -17.19
C THR A 97 1.62 -21.64 -18.23
N TYR A 98 2.21 -22.02 -19.36
CA TYR A 98 1.56 -22.76 -20.45
C TYR A 98 2.19 -24.15 -20.54
N ARG A 99 1.37 -25.18 -20.70
CA ARG A 99 1.82 -26.57 -20.84
C ARG A 99 1.72 -27.01 -22.30
N ARG A 100 2.68 -27.82 -22.77
CA ARG A 100 2.64 -28.46 -24.09
C ARG A 100 1.45 -29.42 -24.20
N GLN A 101 0.71 -29.31 -25.31
CA GLN A 101 -0.15 -30.38 -25.80
C GLN A 101 0.73 -31.42 -26.50
N PRO A 102 0.74 -32.68 -26.04
CA PRO A 102 1.04 -33.81 -26.91
C PRO A 102 -0.14 -34.14 -27.82
#